data_AF-A0A6I3MGV1-F1
#
_entry.id   AF-A0A6I3MGV1-F1
#
_cell.length_a   1.000
_cell.length_b   1.000
_cell.length_c   1.000
_cell.angle_alpha   90.00
_cell.angle_beta   90.00
_cell.angle_gamma   90.00
#
_symmetry.space_group_name_H-M   'P 1'
#
loop_
_entity.id
_entity.type
_entity.pdbx_description
1 polymer ?
#
loop_
_entity_poly.entity_id
_entity_poly.type
_entity_poly.pdbx_seq_one_letter_code
_entity_poly.pdbx_strand_id
1 'polypeptide(L)'
;MNRFKFLILIILLSSCNKNDENKLLYNQLKDYNEFLKNTAENQKSFLVIASEENNYFKKRYDSLNKIELKLQDYFEIYRYKDRDKLIAIRDTFNAKFKLGLKLIPPSDYKNIDDSIFNKVIQIEYLKLRIEFQSRHMVFRGDRFN
;
A
#
# COMPACT_ATOMS: atom_id res chain seq x y z
N MET A 1 -20.45 -20.18 14.21
CA MET A 1 -18.97 -20.02 14.14
C MET A 1 -18.44 -18.59 14.39
N ASN A 2 -19.27 -17.59 14.74
CA ASN A 2 -18.83 -16.19 14.90
C ASN A 2 -18.58 -15.72 16.36
N ARG A 3 -18.94 -16.51 17.38
CA ARG A 3 -18.77 -16.12 18.80
C ARG A 3 -17.34 -16.35 19.32
N PHE A 4 -16.62 -17.32 18.75
CA PHE A 4 -15.25 -17.66 19.15
C PHE A 4 -14.22 -16.60 18.74
N LYS A 5 -14.42 -15.94 17.57
CA LYS A 5 -13.54 -14.85 17.11
C LYS A 5 -13.65 -13.60 17.99
N PHE A 6 -14.84 -13.30 18.50
CA PHE A 6 -15.07 -12.18 19.42
C PHE A 6 -14.48 -12.47 20.81
N LEU A 7 -14.53 -13.74 21.26
CA LEU A 7 -13.92 -14.18 22.51
C LEU A 7 -12.38 -14.06 22.48
N ILE A 8 -11.73 -14.36 21.36
CA ILE A 8 -10.28 -14.15 21.19
C ILE A 8 -9.93 -12.66 21.27
N LEU A 9 -10.76 -11.79 20.67
CA LEU A 9 -10.56 -10.35 20.73
C LEU A 9 -10.72 -9.79 22.17
N ILE A 10 -11.63 -10.37 22.96
CA ILE A 10 -11.89 -9.97 24.35
C ILE A 10 -10.81 -10.52 25.30
N ILE A 11 -10.31 -11.74 25.07
CA ILE A 11 -9.22 -12.34 25.86
C ILE A 11 -7.92 -11.56 25.68
N LEU A 12 -7.64 -11.06 24.46
CA LEU A 12 -6.51 -10.17 24.21
C LEU A 12 -6.64 -8.84 24.97
N LEU A 13 -7.84 -8.26 25.05
CA LEU A 13 -8.05 -6.98 25.76
C LEU A 13 -8.10 -7.11 27.30
N SER A 14 -8.15 -8.34 27.84
CA SER A 14 -8.27 -8.62 29.27
C SER A 14 -6.94 -8.94 29.95
N SER A 15 -5.86 -9.12 29.18
CA SER A 15 -4.51 -9.31 29.72
C SER A 15 -3.88 -7.96 30.03
N CYS A 16 -3.60 -7.71 31.30
CA CYS A 16 -3.05 -6.44 31.78
C CYS A 16 -1.59 -6.28 31.30
N ASN A 17 -1.38 -5.76 30.08
CA ASN A 17 -0.10 -5.25 29.60
C ASN A 17 -0.27 -4.33 28.38
N LYS A 18 -1.23 -3.38 28.44
CA LYS A 18 -1.54 -2.42 27.37
C LYS A 18 -0.31 -1.74 26.76
N ASN A 19 0.78 -1.57 27.51
CA ASN A 19 2.00 -0.93 27.02
C ASN A 19 2.84 -1.85 26.13
N ASP A 20 2.96 -3.13 26.50
CA ASP A 20 3.76 -4.12 25.74
C ASP A 20 3.01 -4.60 24.49
N GLU A 21 1.69 -4.74 24.55
CA GLU A 21 0.87 -5.09 23.39
C GLU A 21 0.85 -3.97 22.34
N ASN A 22 0.71 -2.71 22.76
CA ASN A 22 0.79 -1.57 21.85
C ASN A 22 2.17 -1.46 21.19
N LYS A 23 3.25 -1.76 21.94
CA LYS A 23 4.61 -1.80 21.41
C LYS A 23 4.80 -2.94 20.40
N LEU A 24 4.25 -4.12 20.68
CA LEU A 24 4.26 -5.26 19.75
C LEU A 24 3.52 -4.94 18.45
N LEU A 25 2.30 -4.41 18.54
CA LEU A 25 1.49 -4.00 17.38
C LEU A 25 2.20 -2.92 16.56
N TYR A 26 2.83 -1.95 17.22
CA TYR A 26 3.61 -0.92 16.55
C TYR A 26 4.82 -1.48 15.80
N ASN A 27 5.54 -2.43 16.40
CA ASN A 27 6.66 -3.11 15.75
C ASN A 27 6.18 -3.92 14.54
N GLN A 28 5.10 -4.68 14.66
CA GLN A 28 4.52 -5.43 13.54
C GLN A 28 4.12 -4.49 12.38
N LEU A 29 3.54 -3.32 12.68
CA LEU A 29 3.23 -2.31 11.66
C LEU A 29 4.48 -1.76 11.00
N LYS A 30 5.56 -1.55 11.76
CA LYS A 30 6.85 -1.09 11.24
C LYS A 30 7.46 -2.14 10.32
N ASP A 31 7.56 -3.38 10.77
CA ASP A 31 8.15 -4.50 10.01
C ASP A 31 7.36 -4.75 8.73
N TYR A 32 6.03 -4.68 8.81
CA TYR A 32 5.17 -4.82 7.64
C TYR A 32 5.38 -3.69 6.62
N ASN A 33 5.52 -2.45 7.07
CA ASN A 33 5.83 -1.30 6.20
C ASN A 33 7.20 -1.49 5.52
N GLU A 34 8.20 -1.94 6.25
CA GLU A 34 9.54 -2.23 5.72
C GLU A 34 9.51 -3.36 4.68
N PHE A 35 8.79 -4.45 4.98
CA PHE A 35 8.56 -5.53 4.03
C PHE A 35 7.92 -5.03 2.73
N LEU A 36 6.89 -4.17 2.81
CA LEU A 36 6.23 -3.61 1.64
C LEU A 36 7.16 -2.67 0.85
N LYS A 37 7.98 -1.85 1.52
CA LYS A 37 8.99 -1.01 0.84
C LYS A 37 9.98 -1.86 0.06
N ASN A 38 10.55 -2.88 0.70
CA ASN A 38 11.50 -3.79 0.05
C ASN A 38 10.85 -4.53 -1.11
N THR A 39 9.58 -4.95 -0.97
CA THR A 39 8.82 -5.58 -2.06
C THR A 39 8.67 -4.64 -3.26
N ALA A 40 8.27 -3.38 -3.03
CA ALA A 40 8.09 -2.39 -4.10
C ALA A 40 9.41 -2.05 -4.81
N GLU A 41 10.51 -1.91 -4.05
CA GLU A 41 11.83 -1.63 -4.64
C GLU A 41 12.38 -2.82 -5.42
N ASN A 42 12.21 -4.04 -4.92
CA ASN A 42 12.61 -5.25 -5.65
C ASN A 42 11.82 -5.39 -6.96
N GLN A 43 10.51 -5.13 -6.95
CA GLN A 43 9.69 -5.11 -8.17
C GLN A 43 10.16 -4.04 -9.14
N LYS A 44 10.43 -2.83 -8.67
CA LYS A 44 10.97 -1.75 -9.50
C LYS A 44 12.30 -2.14 -10.12
N SER A 45 13.23 -2.70 -9.35
CA SER A 45 14.53 -3.14 -9.86
C SER A 45 14.39 -4.18 -10.97
N PHE A 46 13.52 -5.18 -10.78
CA PHE A 46 13.21 -6.16 -11.82
C PHE A 46 12.65 -5.50 -13.09
N LEU A 47 11.73 -4.55 -12.95
CA LEU A 47 11.13 -3.84 -14.09
C LEU A 47 12.15 -3.00 -14.85
N VAL A 48 13.09 -2.36 -14.16
CA VAL A 48 14.19 -1.61 -14.77
C VAL A 48 15.06 -2.54 -15.61
N ILE A 49 15.52 -3.65 -15.04
CA ILE A 49 16.36 -4.63 -15.75
C ILE A 49 15.64 -5.14 -17.01
N ALA A 50 14.38 -5.57 -16.87
CA ALA A 50 13.58 -6.02 -18.01
C ALA A 50 13.39 -4.92 -19.09
N SER A 51 13.34 -3.65 -18.68
CA SER A 51 13.21 -2.51 -19.60
C SER A 51 14.50 -2.22 -20.39
N GLU A 52 15.65 -2.54 -19.82
CA GLU A 52 16.96 -2.36 -20.47
C GLU A 52 17.20 -3.40 -21.55
N GLU A 53 16.66 -4.61 -21.36
CA GLU A 53 16.83 -5.74 -22.28
C GLU A 53 15.95 -5.65 -23.55
N ASN A 54 14.89 -4.80 -23.55
CA ASN A 54 13.91 -4.78 -24.64
C ASN A 54 13.24 -3.41 -24.85
N ASN A 55 13.28 -2.89 -26.09
CA ASN A 55 12.72 -1.58 -26.45
C ASN A 55 11.19 -1.46 -26.27
N TYR A 56 10.43 -2.53 -26.47
CA TYR A 56 8.99 -2.53 -26.20
C TYR A 56 8.73 -2.43 -24.69
N PHE A 57 9.50 -3.18 -23.89
CA PHE A 57 9.43 -3.13 -22.42
C PHE A 57 9.86 -1.76 -21.88
N LYS A 58 10.89 -1.14 -22.46
CA LYS A 58 11.30 0.24 -22.17
C LYS A 58 10.16 1.24 -22.33
N LYS A 59 9.52 1.26 -23.50
CA LYS A 59 8.40 2.19 -23.76
C LYS A 59 7.23 1.99 -22.79
N ARG A 60 6.90 0.74 -22.48
CA ARG A 60 5.83 0.41 -21.53
C ARG A 60 6.21 0.87 -20.12
N TYR A 61 7.43 0.55 -19.67
CA TYR A 61 7.95 0.95 -18.37
C TYR A 61 7.93 2.47 -18.23
N ASP A 62 8.49 3.22 -19.18
CA ASP A 62 8.53 4.69 -19.13
C ASP A 62 7.14 5.32 -19.00
N SER A 63 6.15 4.79 -19.73
CA SER A 63 4.78 5.29 -19.68
C SER A 63 4.12 5.04 -18.33
N LEU A 64 4.25 3.83 -17.79
CA LEU A 64 3.62 3.44 -16.53
C LEU A 64 4.37 3.98 -15.31
N ASN A 65 5.69 4.10 -15.40
CA ASN A 65 6.52 4.71 -14.36
C ASN A 65 6.17 6.19 -14.16
N LYS A 66 5.83 6.93 -15.23
CA LYS A 66 5.30 8.30 -15.08
C LYS A 66 4.00 8.37 -14.27
N ILE A 67 3.17 7.32 -14.33
CA ILE A 67 1.94 7.24 -13.54
C ILE A 67 2.26 6.95 -12.08
N GLU A 68 3.17 5.99 -11.83
CA GLU A 68 3.66 5.67 -10.48
C GLU A 68 4.29 6.90 -9.80
N LEU A 69 5.18 7.60 -10.49
CA LEU A 69 5.84 8.81 -9.97
C LEU A 69 4.83 9.90 -9.62
N LYS A 70 3.80 10.11 -10.44
CA LYS A 70 2.73 11.06 -10.12
C LYS A 70 1.96 10.67 -8.84
N LEU A 71 1.70 9.38 -8.64
CA LEU A 71 1.06 8.92 -7.40
C LEU A 71 1.96 9.20 -6.20
N GLN A 72 3.27 8.93 -6.32
CA GLN A 72 4.26 9.24 -5.29
C GLN A 72 4.29 10.73 -4.95
N ASP A 73 4.35 11.59 -5.96
CA ASP A 73 4.36 13.05 -5.78
C ASP A 73 3.11 13.53 -5.03
N TYR A 74 1.92 13.05 -5.44
CA TYR A 74 0.69 13.39 -4.74
C TYR A 74 0.69 12.88 -3.30
N PHE A 75 1.18 11.67 -3.06
CA PHE A 75 1.28 11.13 -1.71
C PHE A 75 2.16 12.02 -0.83
N GLU A 76 3.37 12.33 -1.23
CA GLU A 76 4.32 13.14 -0.45
C GLU A 76 3.82 14.59 -0.23
N ILE A 77 3.15 15.18 -1.23
CA ILE A 77 2.60 16.54 -1.10
C ILE A 77 1.50 16.61 -0.03
N TYR A 78 0.59 15.63 -0.01
CA TYR A 78 -0.62 15.70 0.81
C TYR A 78 -0.55 14.94 2.13
N ARG A 79 0.43 14.03 2.30
CA ARG A 79 0.58 13.15 3.48
C ARG A 79 0.33 13.85 4.81
N TYR A 80 0.94 15.02 5.01
CA TYR A 80 0.87 15.77 6.27
C TYR A 80 0.01 17.04 6.19
N LYS A 81 -0.76 17.22 5.11
CA LYS A 81 -1.49 18.48 4.86
C LYS A 81 -3.00 18.29 4.78
N ASP A 82 -3.45 17.22 4.13
CA ASP A 82 -4.86 17.05 3.79
C ASP A 82 -5.23 15.57 3.74
N ARG A 83 -5.89 15.09 4.80
CA ARG A 83 -6.28 13.68 4.95
C ARG A 83 -7.28 13.26 3.90
N ASP A 84 -8.33 14.06 3.71
CA ASP A 84 -9.45 13.73 2.83
C ASP A 84 -8.99 13.67 1.38
N LYS A 85 -8.13 14.61 0.99
CA LYS A 85 -7.54 14.59 -0.36
C LYS A 85 -6.63 13.40 -0.58
N LEU A 86 -5.83 13.02 0.42
CA LEU A 86 -4.96 11.85 0.35
C LEU A 86 -5.77 10.54 0.20
N ILE A 87 -6.86 10.40 0.96
CA ILE A 87 -7.82 9.30 0.85
C ILE A 87 -8.47 9.29 -0.54
N ALA A 88 -8.90 10.45 -1.05
CA ALA A 88 -9.51 10.56 -2.37
C ALA A 88 -8.53 10.17 -3.50
N ILE A 89 -7.26 10.59 -3.41
CA ILE A 89 -6.21 10.19 -4.35
C ILE A 89 -6.01 8.67 -4.34
N ARG A 90 -5.89 8.09 -3.14
CA ARG A 90 -5.74 6.64 -2.92
C ARG A 90 -6.89 5.85 -3.56
N ASP A 91 -8.13 6.23 -3.28
CA ASP A 91 -9.33 5.52 -3.77
C ASP A 91 -9.52 5.70 -5.27
N THR A 92 -9.30 6.92 -5.78
CA THR A 92 -9.35 7.22 -7.21
C THR A 92 -8.32 6.39 -7.96
N PHE A 93 -7.10 6.27 -7.45
CA PHE A 93 -6.05 5.47 -8.09
C PHE A 93 -6.41 3.97 -8.10
N ASN A 94 -6.86 3.42 -6.97
CA ASN A 94 -7.32 2.03 -6.85
C ASN A 94 -8.41 1.68 -7.88
N ALA A 95 -9.41 2.56 -8.00
CA ALA A 95 -10.53 2.40 -8.92
C ALA A 95 -10.10 2.58 -10.38
N LYS A 96 -9.39 3.66 -10.70
CA LYS A 96 -8.94 4.00 -12.06
C LYS A 96 -8.13 2.89 -12.70
N PHE A 97 -7.25 2.25 -11.94
CA PHE A 97 -6.41 1.16 -12.42
C PHE A 97 -6.93 -0.23 -12.09
N LYS A 98 -8.16 -0.33 -11.56
CA LYS A 98 -8.84 -1.60 -11.25
C LYS A 98 -7.96 -2.56 -10.43
N LEU A 99 -7.28 -2.02 -9.42
CA LEU A 99 -6.35 -2.79 -8.58
C LEU A 99 -7.10 -3.73 -7.63
N GLY A 100 -8.36 -3.40 -7.30
CA GLY A 100 -9.23 -4.28 -6.51
C GLY A 100 -8.77 -4.47 -5.07
N LEU A 101 -7.96 -3.53 -4.56
CA LEU A 101 -7.52 -3.56 -3.17
C LEU A 101 -8.69 -3.18 -2.27
N LYS A 102 -8.87 -3.94 -1.18
CA LYS A 102 -9.79 -3.61 -0.10
C LYS A 102 -9.09 -2.63 0.84
N LEU A 103 -9.38 -1.35 0.64
CA LEU A 103 -8.83 -0.24 1.42
C LEU A 103 -9.76 0.09 2.60
N ILE A 104 -9.19 0.70 3.64
CA ILE A 104 -9.94 1.16 4.80
C ILE A 104 -10.87 2.29 4.36
N PRO A 105 -12.17 2.22 4.69
CA PRO A 105 -13.12 3.23 4.26
C PRO A 105 -12.85 4.58 4.95
N PRO A 106 -13.16 5.71 4.29
CA PRO A 106 -12.91 7.05 4.84
C PRO A 106 -13.50 7.27 6.24
N SER A 107 -14.66 6.67 6.53
CA SER A 107 -15.35 6.74 7.83
C SER A 107 -14.47 6.31 9.01
N ASP A 108 -13.58 5.36 8.77
CA ASP A 108 -12.81 4.70 9.82
C ASP A 108 -11.60 5.56 10.24
N TYR A 109 -11.27 6.62 9.49
CA TYR A 109 -10.19 7.56 9.83
C TYR A 109 -10.62 8.74 10.71
N LYS A 110 -11.93 8.95 10.91
CA LYS A 110 -12.48 10.18 11.50
C LYS A 110 -11.89 10.53 12.87
N ASN A 111 -11.57 9.52 13.68
CA ASN A 111 -11.05 9.68 15.04
C ASN A 111 -9.65 9.09 15.23
N ILE A 112 -8.91 8.88 14.14
CA ILE A 112 -7.55 8.34 14.20
C ILE A 112 -6.56 9.51 14.35
N ASP A 113 -5.57 9.35 15.22
CA ASP A 113 -4.45 10.28 15.39
C ASP A 113 -3.62 10.44 14.10
N ASP A 114 -3.04 11.62 13.86
CA ASP A 114 -2.27 11.91 12.65
C ASP A 114 -1.09 10.96 12.45
N SER A 115 -0.40 10.57 13.53
CA SER A 115 0.75 9.66 13.44
C SER A 115 0.34 8.26 12.97
N ILE A 116 -0.80 7.77 13.47
CA ILE A 116 -1.36 6.47 13.11
C ILE A 116 -1.92 6.53 11.69
N PHE A 117 -2.68 7.58 11.36
CA PHE A 117 -3.19 7.83 10.02
C PHE A 117 -2.06 7.79 8.98
N ASN A 118 -0.98 8.52 9.23
CA ASN A 118 0.16 8.62 8.33
C ASN A 118 0.91 7.30 8.12
N LYS A 119 0.91 6.40 9.10
CA LYS A 119 1.49 5.06 8.96
C LYS A 119 0.57 4.13 8.17
N VAL A 120 -0.73 4.14 8.49
CA VAL A 120 -1.73 3.31 7.81
C VAL A 120 -1.83 3.70 6.33
N ILE A 121 -1.90 4.99 6.03
CA ILE A 121 -2.01 5.47 4.65
C ILE A 121 -0.74 5.20 3.85
N GLN A 122 0.45 5.20 4.49
CA GLN A 122 1.69 4.78 3.85
C GLN A 122 1.66 3.30 3.47
N ILE A 123 1.13 2.44 4.34
CA ILE A 123 0.96 1.01 4.05
C ILE A 123 0.04 0.82 2.85
N GLU A 124 -1.09 1.53 2.79
CA GLU A 124 -2.02 1.44 1.67
C GLU A 124 -1.44 2.00 0.36
N TYR A 125 -0.69 3.10 0.43
CA TYR A 125 0.07 3.61 -0.71
C TYR A 125 1.05 2.57 -1.26
N LEU A 126 1.84 1.91 -0.38
CA LEU A 126 2.78 0.87 -0.81
C LEU A 126 2.04 -0.31 -1.45
N LYS A 127 0.88 -0.72 -0.91
CA LYS A 127 0.04 -1.75 -1.52
C LYS A 127 -0.44 -1.34 -2.92
N LEU A 128 -0.92 -0.11 -3.09
CA LEU A 128 -1.32 0.42 -4.40
C LEU A 128 -0.18 0.34 -5.41
N ARG A 129 1.02 0.76 -4.99
CA ARG A 129 2.23 0.73 -5.83
C ARG A 129 2.59 -0.69 -6.27
N ILE A 130 2.69 -1.63 -5.32
CA ILE A 130 2.99 -3.04 -5.59
C ILE A 130 1.95 -3.66 -6.52
N GLU A 131 0.66 -3.44 -6.26
CA GLU A 131 -0.40 -4.01 -7.08
C GLU A 131 -0.43 -3.42 -8.48
N PHE A 132 -0.17 -2.11 -8.61
CA PHE A 132 -0.05 -1.44 -9.89
C PHE A 132 1.12 -1.98 -10.71
N GLN A 133 2.29 -2.09 -10.09
CA GLN A 133 3.47 -2.69 -10.72
C GLN A 133 3.19 -4.13 -11.17
N SER A 134 2.66 -4.97 -10.28
CA SER A 134 2.35 -6.38 -10.55
C SER A 134 1.32 -6.60 -11.67
N ARG A 135 0.27 -5.77 -11.73
CA ARG A 135 -0.80 -5.94 -12.72
C ARG A 135 -0.48 -5.32 -14.08
N HIS A 136 0.15 -4.15 -14.06
CA HIS A 136 0.26 -3.31 -15.25
C HIS A 136 1.67 -3.25 -15.79
N MET A 137 2.70 -3.34 -14.93
CA MET A 137 4.09 -3.18 -15.34
C MET A 137 4.81 -4.52 -15.51
N VAL A 138 4.53 -5.51 -14.66
CA VAL A 138 5.13 -6.85 -14.77
C VAL A 138 4.62 -7.56 -16.02
N PHE A 139 5.56 -8.04 -16.81
CA PHE A 139 5.29 -8.80 -18.03
C PHE A 139 4.87 -10.22 -17.65
N ARG A 140 3.72 -10.68 -18.18
CA ARG A 140 3.31 -12.08 -18.09
C ARG A 140 3.35 -12.68 -19.50
N GLY A 141 4.14 -13.75 -19.68
CA GLY A 141 4.48 -14.32 -21.00
C GLY A 141 3.28 -14.83 -21.82
N ASP A 142 2.15 -15.01 -21.16
CA ASP A 142 0.83 -15.41 -21.67
C ASP A 142 0.18 -14.40 -22.65
N ARG A 143 0.78 -13.23 -22.89
CA ARG A 143 0.30 -12.26 -23.90
C ARG A 143 1.05 -12.29 -25.23
N PHE A 144 1.91 -13.28 -25.43
CA PHE A 144 2.71 -13.45 -26.66
C PHE A 144 2.42 -14.75 -27.43
N ASN A 145 1.35 -15.47 -27.08
CA ASN A 145 0.82 -16.61 -27.85
C ASN A 145 -0.37 -16.19 -28.71
#